data_AF-A0AAE5CQA5-F1
#
_entry.id   AF-A0AAE5CQA5-F1
#
_cell.length_a   1.000
_cell.length_b   1.000
_cell.length_c   1.000
_cell.angle_alpha   90.00
_cell.angle_beta   90.00
_cell.angle_gamma   90.00
#
_symmetry.space_group_name_H-M   'P 1'
#
loop_
_entity.id
_entity.type
_entity.pdbx_description
1 polymer ?
#
loop_
_entity_poly.entity_id
_entity_poly.type
_entity_poly.pdbx_seq_one_letter_code
_entity_poly.pdbx_strand_id
1 'polypeptide(L)'
;MIASLIEKEWVIMKPLGNKHVMIPTFPPRIQKARLDYIRESIKMSSRSGEFRMKLRFEQIIDASPWMDNVRPWFLQSSESGEFLEYDRYCAHARIAGEFQGRQHFETTSEFPDPDELERLRARDKLKEELSRKHGIVHITITPEDLTLENMLRKIPESVPIKLIDIDGVYARGLEESCQEYIAYYRRGKARDMRRGRQ
;
A
#
# COMPACT_ATOMS: atom_id res chain seq x y z
N MET A 1 3.02 29.72 18.22
CA MET A 1 3.35 28.81 17.09
C MET A 1 2.23 27.79 16.86
N ILE A 2 1.89 26.93 17.83
CA ILE A 2 0.85 25.90 17.67
C ILE A 2 -0.56 26.49 17.40
N ALA A 3 -0.96 27.55 18.10
CA ALA A 3 -2.26 28.20 17.89
C ALA A 3 -2.47 28.64 16.43
N SER A 4 -1.42 29.15 15.77
CA SER A 4 -1.49 29.54 14.36
C SER A 4 -1.60 28.33 13.42
N LEU A 5 -1.05 27.16 13.79
CA LEU A 5 -1.22 25.93 13.02
C LEU A 5 -2.65 25.39 13.13
N ILE A 6 -3.27 25.51 14.31
CA ILE A 6 -4.68 25.14 14.52
C ILE A 6 -5.59 26.10 13.77
N GLU A 7 -5.38 27.42 13.91
CA GLU A 7 -6.15 28.46 13.19
C GLU A 7 -6.10 28.28 11.67
N LYS A 8 -4.93 27.89 11.15
CA LYS A 8 -4.72 27.62 9.72
C LYS A 8 -5.00 26.18 9.32
N GLU A 9 -5.55 25.36 10.21
CA GLU A 9 -5.98 23.96 9.94
C GLU A 9 -4.86 23.01 9.49
N TRP A 10 -3.62 23.27 9.90
CA TRP A 10 -2.47 22.37 9.71
C TRP A 10 -2.33 21.33 10.83
N VAL A 11 -3.03 21.55 11.95
CA VAL A 11 -3.10 20.63 13.09
C VAL A 11 -4.52 20.62 13.60
N ILE A 12 -5.06 19.44 13.88
CA ILE A 12 -6.32 19.29 14.61
C ILE A 12 -6.05 18.74 16.01
N MET A 13 -6.84 19.20 16.99
CA MET A 13 -6.84 18.64 18.33
C MET A 13 -7.96 17.61 18.42
N LYS A 14 -7.64 16.38 18.80
CA LYS A 14 -8.64 15.33 19.07
C LYS A 14 -8.52 14.83 20.51
N PRO A 15 -9.63 14.59 21.23
CA PRO A 15 -9.57 13.96 22.53
C PRO A 15 -9.11 12.51 22.41
N LEU A 16 -8.25 12.08 23.33
CA LEU A 16 -7.77 10.71 23.49
C LEU A 16 -7.77 10.38 25.00
N GLY A 17 -8.87 9.78 25.47
CA GLY A 17 -9.13 9.61 26.90
C GLY A 17 -9.16 10.97 27.60
N ASN A 18 -8.35 11.13 28.64
CA ASN A 18 -8.25 12.37 29.42
C ASN A 18 -7.26 13.40 28.80
N LYS A 19 -6.65 13.09 27.67
CA LYS A 19 -5.67 13.96 27.00
C LYS A 19 -6.21 14.43 25.65
N HIS A 20 -5.57 15.45 25.09
CA HIS A 20 -5.75 15.81 23.68
C HIS A 20 -4.49 15.46 22.92
N VAL A 21 -4.65 14.97 21.70
CA VAL A 21 -3.55 14.72 20.75
C VAL A 21 -3.61 15.73 19.61
N MET A 22 -2.44 16.17 19.18
CA MET A 22 -2.25 16.99 18.00
C MET A 22 -2.05 16.07 16.81
N ILE A 23 -2.94 16.13 15.83
CA ILE A 23 -2.84 15.37 14.59
C ILE A 23 -2.43 16.34 13.48
N PRO A 24 -1.21 16.22 12.93
CA PRO A 24 -0.81 16.97 11.74
C PRO A 24 -1.72 16.60 10.57
N THR A 25 -2.20 17.61 9.86
CA THR A 25 -3.06 17.42 8.68
C THR A 25 -2.82 18.52 7.66
N PHE A 26 -3.50 18.43 6.52
CA PHE A 26 -3.57 19.54 5.57
C PHE A 26 -4.88 20.32 5.80
N PRO A 27 -4.89 21.63 5.52
CA PRO A 27 -6.14 22.38 5.47
C PRO A 27 -7.15 21.72 4.51
N PRO A 28 -8.46 21.76 4.77
CA PRO A 28 -9.47 21.03 3.98
C PRO A 28 -9.40 21.32 2.48
N ARG A 29 -9.11 22.57 2.08
CA ARG A 29 -8.92 22.95 0.68
C ARG A 29 -7.75 22.21 0.01
N ILE A 30 -6.65 22.03 0.74
CA ILE A 30 -5.46 21.30 0.26
C ILE A 30 -5.73 19.79 0.26
N GLN A 31 -6.40 19.26 1.28
CA GLN A 31 -6.85 17.87 1.29
C GLN A 31 -7.70 17.54 0.05
N LYS A 32 -8.68 18.40 -0.26
CA LYS A 32 -9.53 18.25 -1.45
C LYS A 32 -8.70 18.30 -2.74
N ALA A 33 -7.81 19.29 -2.90
CA ALA A 33 -6.97 19.39 -4.09
C ALA A 33 -6.09 18.15 -4.30
N ARG A 34 -5.50 17.60 -3.22
CA ARG A 34 -4.74 16.34 -3.26
C ARG A 34 -5.62 15.15 -3.64
N LEU A 35 -6.82 15.05 -3.09
CA LEU A 35 -7.77 13.99 -3.42
C LEU A 35 -8.19 14.06 -4.89
N ASP A 36 -8.49 15.25 -5.40
CA ASP A 36 -8.86 15.47 -6.81
C ASP A 36 -7.71 15.04 -7.74
N TYR A 37 -6.47 15.42 -7.41
CA TYR A 37 -5.28 14.97 -8.15
C TYR A 37 -5.13 13.44 -8.17
N ILE A 38 -5.33 12.78 -7.02
CA ILE A 38 -5.26 11.33 -6.92
C ILE A 38 -6.36 10.66 -7.74
N ARG A 39 -7.58 11.19 -7.71
CA ARG A 39 -8.71 10.65 -8.49
C ARG A 39 -8.40 10.68 -9.98
N GLU A 40 -7.81 11.76 -10.49
CA GLU A 40 -7.36 11.82 -11.89
C GLU A 40 -6.19 10.85 -12.16
N SER A 41 -5.22 10.77 -11.24
CA SER A 41 -4.07 9.86 -11.37
C SER A 41 -4.49 8.39 -11.41
N ILE A 42 -5.50 8.01 -10.62
CA ILE A 42 -6.06 6.65 -10.59
C ILE A 42 -6.67 6.26 -11.94
N LYS A 43 -7.34 7.19 -12.63
CA LYS A 43 -7.92 6.94 -13.96
C LYS A 43 -6.86 6.64 -15.02
N MET A 44 -5.66 7.21 -14.85
CA MET A 44 -4.53 7.03 -15.77
C MET A 44 -3.62 5.85 -15.38
N SER A 45 -3.74 5.32 -14.16
CA SER A 45 -2.85 4.28 -13.65
C SER A 45 -3.24 2.88 -14.16
N SER A 46 -2.35 2.24 -14.91
CA SER A 46 -2.48 0.83 -15.31
C SER A 46 -2.38 -0.13 -14.10
N ARG A 47 -1.69 0.29 -13.03
CA ARG A 47 -1.51 -0.47 -11.78
C ARG A 47 -2.25 0.18 -10.62
N SER A 48 -3.55 0.34 -10.80
CA SER A 48 -4.38 1.14 -9.89
C SER A 48 -4.47 0.60 -8.44
N GLY A 49 -4.22 -0.70 -8.23
CA GLY A 49 -4.13 -1.32 -6.90
C GLY A 49 -2.81 -0.99 -6.18
N GLU A 50 -1.68 -1.18 -6.86
CA GLU A 50 -0.34 -0.82 -6.39
C GLU A 50 -0.25 0.67 -6.04
N PHE A 51 -0.83 1.53 -6.89
CA PHE A 51 -0.89 2.97 -6.61
C PHE A 51 -1.66 3.30 -5.33
N ARG A 52 -2.76 2.59 -5.05
CA ARG A 52 -3.51 2.77 -3.79
C ARG A 52 -2.72 2.28 -2.58
N MET A 53 -2.00 1.16 -2.69
CA MET A 53 -1.08 0.72 -1.63
C MET A 53 -0.05 1.80 -1.31
N LYS A 54 0.58 2.39 -2.34
CA LYS A 54 1.54 3.48 -2.19
C LYS A 54 0.94 4.66 -1.43
N LEU A 55 -0.25 5.11 -1.81
CA LEU A 55 -0.97 6.19 -1.11
C LEU A 55 -1.30 5.85 0.34
N ARG A 56 -1.66 4.59 0.63
CA ARG A 56 -1.89 4.12 2.01
C ARG A 56 -0.63 4.12 2.84
N PHE A 57 0.50 3.69 2.28
CA PHE A 57 1.79 3.75 2.97
C PHE A 57 2.15 5.19 3.31
N GLU A 58 1.97 6.13 2.38
CA GLU A 58 2.18 7.56 2.66
C GLU A 58 1.24 8.11 3.74
N GLN A 59 -0.02 7.66 3.77
CA GLN A 59 -0.99 8.07 4.78
C GLN A 59 -0.65 7.51 6.17
N ILE A 60 -0.21 6.25 6.25
CA ILE A 60 -0.14 5.49 7.50
C ILE A 60 1.26 5.48 8.08
N ILE A 61 2.28 5.19 7.27
CA ILE A 61 3.62 4.88 7.77
C ILE A 61 4.43 6.17 7.90
N ASP A 62 5.02 6.37 9.07
CA ASP A 62 5.93 7.48 9.35
C ASP A 62 7.35 7.18 8.87
N ALA A 63 7.47 7.03 7.54
CA ALA A 63 8.73 6.81 6.86
C ALA A 63 8.77 7.60 5.56
N SER A 64 9.95 8.14 5.24
CA SER A 64 10.24 8.93 4.04
C SER A 64 11.76 9.07 3.90
N PRO A 65 12.32 9.22 2.67
CA PRO A 65 11.64 9.15 1.39
C PRO A 65 11.29 7.70 0.99
N TRP A 66 10.22 7.58 0.19
CA TRP A 66 9.88 6.35 -0.52
C TRP A 66 10.50 6.34 -1.90
N MET A 67 10.97 5.18 -2.32
CA MET A 67 11.42 4.90 -3.68
C MET A 67 10.54 3.80 -4.26
N ASP A 68 10.10 3.96 -5.50
CA ASP A 68 9.18 3.03 -6.15
C ASP A 68 9.94 2.15 -7.16
N ASN A 69 9.50 0.89 -7.29
CA ASN A 69 10.00 -0.08 -8.27
C ASN A 69 11.53 -0.26 -8.20
N VAL A 70 12.05 -0.42 -6.98
CA VAL A 70 13.50 -0.48 -6.74
C VAL A 70 14.02 -1.91 -6.80
N ARG A 71 15.25 -2.07 -7.27
CA ARG A 71 15.97 -3.35 -7.30
C ARG A 71 17.26 -3.25 -6.48
N PRO A 72 17.19 -3.37 -5.15
CA PRO A 72 18.37 -3.22 -4.30
C PRO A 72 19.40 -4.31 -4.61
N TRP A 73 20.69 -3.96 -4.50
CA TRP A 73 21.79 -4.88 -4.79
C TRP A 73 21.76 -6.16 -3.92
N PHE A 74 21.18 -6.08 -2.72
CA PHE A 74 21.05 -7.21 -1.79
C PHE A 74 19.85 -8.12 -2.08
N LEU A 75 18.96 -7.70 -2.99
CA LEU A 75 17.75 -8.41 -3.36
C LEU A 75 17.98 -9.14 -4.70
N GLN A 76 19.03 -9.96 -4.74
CA GLN A 76 19.48 -10.67 -5.94
C GLN A 76 19.36 -12.18 -5.75
N SER A 77 18.84 -12.88 -6.75
CA SER A 77 18.86 -14.34 -6.80
C SER A 77 20.29 -14.84 -6.97
N SER A 78 20.74 -15.68 -6.05
CA SER A 78 22.04 -16.35 -6.17
C SER A 78 22.05 -17.41 -7.26
N GLU A 79 20.88 -17.91 -7.67
CA GLU A 79 20.74 -18.97 -8.69
C GLU A 79 20.75 -18.38 -10.10
N SER A 80 19.92 -17.37 -10.36
CA SER A 80 19.79 -16.76 -11.69
C SER A 80 20.67 -15.51 -11.89
N GLY A 81 21.18 -14.91 -10.81
CA GLY A 81 21.86 -13.61 -10.85
C GLY A 81 20.93 -12.43 -11.07
N GLU A 82 19.61 -12.64 -11.17
CA GLU A 82 18.64 -11.57 -11.42
C GLU A 82 18.27 -10.82 -10.14
N PHE A 83 18.07 -9.51 -10.26
CA PHE A 83 17.55 -8.70 -9.16
C PHE A 83 16.03 -8.77 -9.09
N LEU A 84 15.52 -9.01 -7.88
CA LEU A 84 14.12 -8.84 -7.57
C LEU A 84 13.83 -7.36 -7.30
N GLU A 85 12.55 -7.01 -7.38
CA GLU A 85 12.06 -5.66 -7.25
C GLU A 85 11.14 -5.53 -6.03
N TYR A 86 11.15 -4.39 -5.36
CA TYR A 86 10.08 -3.97 -4.45
C TYR A 86 9.25 -2.88 -5.15
N ASP A 87 7.93 -2.97 -5.07
CA ASP A 87 7.04 -1.92 -5.58
C ASP A 87 7.27 -0.58 -4.88
N ARG A 88 7.58 -0.61 -3.59
CA ARG A 88 7.90 0.56 -2.78
C ARG A 88 8.88 0.23 -1.64
N TYR A 89 9.86 1.09 -1.40
CA TYR A 89 10.93 0.89 -0.42
C TYR A 89 11.35 2.20 0.27
N CYS A 90 11.52 2.15 1.59
CA CYS A 90 12.16 3.19 2.38
C CYS A 90 13.46 2.66 2.98
N ALA A 91 14.60 3.09 2.44
CA ALA A 91 15.91 2.60 2.86
C ALA A 91 16.25 2.96 4.31
N HIS A 92 15.92 4.19 4.73
CA HIS A 92 16.21 4.66 6.09
C HIS A 92 15.43 3.86 7.15
N ALA A 93 14.14 3.62 6.90
CA ALA A 93 13.29 2.86 7.81
C ALA A 93 13.41 1.33 7.64
N ARG A 94 14.11 0.86 6.60
CA ARG A 94 14.21 -0.56 6.22
C ARG A 94 12.84 -1.22 6.03
N ILE A 95 11.91 -0.52 5.38
CA ILE A 95 10.54 -1.01 5.10
C ILE A 95 10.36 -1.15 3.60
N ALA A 96 9.84 -2.29 3.15
CA ALA A 96 9.45 -2.54 1.78
C ALA A 96 7.97 -2.94 1.70
N GLY A 97 7.30 -2.57 0.62
CA GLY A 97 5.93 -2.95 0.30
C GLY A 97 5.84 -3.63 -1.05
N GLU A 98 4.97 -4.64 -1.13
CA GLU A 98 4.64 -5.34 -2.36
C GLU A 98 3.12 -5.46 -2.50
N PHE A 99 2.59 -5.11 -3.66
CA PHE A 99 1.19 -5.26 -3.99
C PHE A 99 0.94 -6.55 -4.81
N GLN A 100 0.33 -7.54 -4.18
CA GLN A 100 -0.05 -8.78 -4.86
C GLN A 100 -1.40 -8.62 -5.54
N GLY A 101 -1.38 -8.12 -6.78
CA GLY A 101 -2.56 -8.00 -7.61
C GLY A 101 -3.17 -9.35 -8.03
N ARG A 102 -4.25 -9.27 -8.82
CA ARG A 102 -5.01 -10.43 -9.33
C ARG A 102 -4.16 -11.52 -9.99
N GLN A 103 -3.05 -11.13 -10.60
CA GLN A 103 -2.13 -11.99 -11.33
C GLN A 103 -1.34 -12.96 -10.42
N HIS A 104 -1.40 -12.81 -9.09
CA HIS A 104 -0.66 -13.65 -8.15
C HIS A 104 -1.44 -14.84 -7.58
N PHE A 105 -2.78 -14.88 -7.68
CA PHE A 105 -3.56 -15.78 -6.84
C PHE A 105 -4.13 -17.03 -7.54
N GLU A 106 -4.46 -16.99 -8.83
CA GLU A 106 -5.00 -18.16 -9.55
C GLU A 106 -4.60 -18.09 -11.03
N THR A 107 -4.36 -19.26 -11.64
CA THR A 107 -4.17 -19.45 -13.08
C THR A 107 -5.31 -18.78 -13.84
N THR A 108 -5.12 -17.52 -14.25
CA THR A 108 -6.00 -16.91 -15.24
C THR A 108 -5.90 -17.74 -16.52
N SER A 109 -6.90 -17.68 -17.40
CA SER A 109 -6.87 -18.37 -18.70
C SER A 109 -5.62 -18.06 -19.56
N GLU A 110 -4.85 -17.04 -19.17
CA GLU A 110 -3.60 -16.60 -19.79
C GLU A 110 -2.32 -17.22 -19.17
N PHE A 111 -2.40 -17.86 -18.00
CA PHE A 111 -1.26 -18.52 -17.33
C PHE A 111 -1.68 -19.87 -16.70
N PRO A 112 -1.83 -20.94 -17.51
CA PRO A 112 -2.22 -22.28 -17.05
C PRO A 112 -1.05 -23.18 -16.60
N ASP A 113 0.20 -22.69 -16.60
CA ASP A 113 1.39 -23.52 -16.38
C ASP A 113 1.72 -23.69 -14.87
N PRO A 114 1.64 -24.91 -14.31
CA PRO A 114 2.06 -25.19 -12.93
C PRO A 114 3.49 -24.76 -12.62
N ASP A 115 4.38 -24.79 -13.62
CA ASP A 115 5.79 -24.44 -13.45
C ASP A 115 5.97 -22.93 -13.23
N GLU A 116 5.12 -22.09 -13.82
CA GLU A 116 5.13 -20.64 -13.60
C GLU A 116 4.65 -20.28 -12.19
N LEU A 117 3.64 -20.99 -11.68
CA LEU A 117 3.18 -20.81 -10.31
C LEU A 117 4.25 -21.22 -9.29
N GLU A 118 4.97 -22.31 -9.55
CA GLU A 118 6.08 -22.73 -8.70
C GLU A 118 7.22 -21.71 -8.71
N ARG A 119 7.60 -21.18 -9.89
CA ARG A 119 8.59 -20.10 -10.02
C ARG A 119 8.18 -18.84 -9.27
N LEU A 120 6.92 -18.43 -9.36
CA LEU A 120 6.40 -17.27 -8.61
C LEU A 120 6.53 -17.48 -7.10
N ARG A 121 6.13 -18.66 -6.59
CA ARG A 121 6.28 -19.01 -5.16
C ARG A 121 7.73 -19.02 -4.72
N ALA A 122 8.62 -19.59 -5.53
CA ALA A 122 10.05 -19.59 -5.26
C ALA A 122 10.61 -18.16 -5.19
N ARG A 123 10.19 -17.29 -6.12
CA ARG A 123 10.59 -15.90 -6.16
C ARG A 123 10.12 -15.10 -4.95
N ASP A 124 8.86 -15.29 -4.54
CA ASP A 124 8.29 -14.62 -3.37
C ASP A 124 8.98 -15.08 -2.08
N LYS A 125 9.24 -16.38 -1.93
CA LYS A 125 9.98 -16.94 -0.79
C LYS A 125 11.41 -16.40 -0.73
N LEU A 126 12.11 -16.39 -1.86
CA LEU A 126 13.46 -15.82 -1.96
C LEU A 126 13.46 -14.33 -1.58
N LYS A 127 12.49 -13.56 -2.07
CA LYS A 127 12.34 -12.14 -1.72
C LYS A 127 12.18 -11.97 -0.21
N GLU A 128 11.32 -12.75 0.43
CA GLU A 128 11.10 -12.71 1.87
C GLU A 128 12.36 -13.11 2.66
N GLU A 129 13.05 -14.17 2.25
CA GLU A 129 14.30 -14.63 2.87
C GLU A 129 15.41 -13.57 2.80
N LEU A 130 15.63 -12.99 1.62
CA LEU A 130 16.61 -11.93 1.41
C LEU A 130 16.25 -10.65 2.17
N SER A 131 14.97 -10.30 2.22
CA SER A 131 14.47 -9.17 3.01
C SER A 131 14.82 -9.37 4.49
N ARG A 132 14.47 -10.52 5.05
CA ARG A 132 14.74 -10.87 6.45
C ARG A 132 16.23 -10.87 6.77
N LYS A 133 17.06 -11.44 5.88
CA LYS A 133 18.53 -11.47 6.03
C LYS A 133 19.14 -10.07 6.14
N HIS A 134 18.56 -9.08 5.48
CA HIS A 134 19.04 -7.69 5.48
C HIS A 134 18.31 -6.77 6.46
N GLY A 135 17.44 -7.34 7.32
CA GLY A 135 16.66 -6.61 8.30
C GLY A 135 15.61 -5.69 7.67
N ILE A 136 15.05 -6.08 6.52
CA ILE A 136 13.97 -5.35 5.86
C ILE A 136 12.63 -5.90 6.35
N VAL A 137 11.77 -5.02 6.84
CA VAL A 137 10.36 -5.32 7.10
C VAL A 137 9.63 -5.34 5.76
N HIS A 138 9.32 -6.54 5.27
CA HIS A 138 8.63 -6.75 4.00
C HIS A 138 7.12 -6.89 4.22
N ILE A 139 6.33 -5.94 3.73
CA ILE A 139 4.88 -5.87 3.93
C ILE A 139 4.17 -6.19 2.61
N THR A 140 3.47 -7.31 2.57
CA THR A 140 2.71 -7.74 1.40
C THR A 140 1.23 -7.37 1.53
N ILE A 141 0.70 -6.67 0.53
CA ILE A 141 -0.67 -6.13 0.49
C ILE A 141 -1.44 -6.73 -0.69
N THR A 142 -2.64 -7.23 -0.43
CA THR A 142 -3.59 -7.72 -1.44
C THR A 142 -4.67 -6.66 -1.73
N PRO A 143 -5.49 -6.80 -2.79
CA PRO A 143 -6.59 -5.88 -3.07
C PRO A 143 -7.51 -5.67 -1.87
N GLU A 144 -7.89 -6.75 -1.17
CA GLU A 144 -8.77 -6.70 0.01
C GLU A 144 -8.17 -5.99 1.23
N ASP A 145 -6.84 -5.83 1.28
CA ASP A 145 -6.15 -5.18 2.38
C ASP A 145 -6.23 -3.65 2.32
N LEU A 146 -6.64 -3.06 1.19
CA LEU A 146 -6.52 -1.61 0.93
C LEU A 146 -7.42 -0.68 1.77
N THR A 147 -8.31 -1.21 2.61
CA THR A 147 -9.03 -0.38 3.60
C THR A 147 -8.07 0.07 4.69
N LEU A 148 -8.30 1.25 5.29
CA LEU A 148 -7.42 1.76 6.35
C LEU A 148 -7.26 0.74 7.48
N GLU A 149 -8.37 0.12 7.89
CA GLU A 149 -8.42 -0.88 8.94
C GLU A 149 -7.58 -2.13 8.61
N ASN A 150 -7.69 -2.67 7.40
CA ASN A 150 -6.94 -3.86 7.01
C ASN A 150 -5.46 -3.55 6.81
N MET A 151 -5.12 -2.40 6.23
CA MET A 151 -3.73 -1.94 6.16
C MET A 151 -3.10 -1.87 7.56
N LEU A 152 -3.80 -1.29 8.55
CA LEU A 152 -3.30 -1.21 9.93
C LEU A 152 -3.11 -2.58 10.58
N ARG A 153 -3.96 -3.58 10.27
CA ARG A 153 -3.77 -4.97 10.73
C ARG A 153 -2.55 -5.64 10.09
N LYS A 154 -2.22 -5.27 8.85
CA LYS A 154 -1.13 -5.86 8.07
C LYS A 154 0.23 -5.26 8.39
N ILE A 155 0.26 -4.01 8.82
CA ILE A 155 1.48 -3.30 9.19
C ILE A 155 1.97 -3.83 10.56
N PRO A 156 3.20 -4.35 10.67
CA PRO A 156 3.74 -4.82 11.95
C PRO A 156 3.88 -3.71 12.98
N GLU A 157 3.73 -4.03 14.27
CA GLU A 157 3.87 -3.07 15.37
C GLU A 157 5.24 -2.38 15.44
N SER A 158 6.27 -2.99 14.87
CA SER A 158 7.61 -2.41 14.76
C SER A 158 7.71 -1.26 13.76
N VAL A 159 6.71 -1.08 12.90
CA VAL A 159 6.66 -0.01 11.90
C VAL A 159 6.05 1.25 12.52
N PRO A 160 6.75 2.39 12.47
CA PRO A 160 6.20 3.63 13.00
C PRO A 160 5.01 4.10 12.15
N ILE A 161 3.89 4.37 12.82
CA ILE A 161 2.66 4.87 12.20
C ILE A 161 2.39 6.32 12.60
N LYS A 162 1.83 7.09 11.67
CA LYS A 162 1.41 8.47 11.87
C LYS A 162 0.12 8.53 12.70
N LEU A 163 -0.09 9.64 13.39
CA LEU A 163 -1.44 10.04 13.77
C LEU A 163 -2.18 10.50 12.51
N ILE A 164 -3.35 9.93 12.26
CA ILE A 164 -4.10 10.14 11.02
C ILE A 164 -5.40 10.89 11.33
N ASP A 165 -5.66 11.96 10.58
CA ASP A 165 -6.97 12.61 10.54
C ASP A 165 -7.94 11.76 9.72
N ILE A 166 -8.55 10.74 10.36
CA ILE A 166 -9.49 9.81 9.72
C ILE A 166 -10.77 10.50 9.24
N ASP A 167 -11.11 11.64 9.84
CA ASP A 167 -12.24 12.48 9.47
C ASP A 167 -11.86 13.54 8.43
N GLY A 168 -10.63 13.51 7.92
CA GLY A 168 -10.18 14.39 6.86
C GLY A 168 -10.89 14.06 5.54
N VAL A 169 -11.12 15.09 4.71
CA VAL A 169 -11.63 14.94 3.35
C VAL A 169 -10.77 13.98 2.54
N TYR A 170 -9.44 14.06 2.70
CA TYR A 170 -8.51 13.17 2.03
C TYR A 170 -8.65 11.72 2.50
N ALA A 171 -8.70 11.50 3.81
CA ALA A 171 -8.75 10.15 4.39
C ALA A 171 -10.01 9.41 3.98
N ARG A 172 -11.18 10.06 4.08
CA ARG A 172 -12.45 9.51 3.61
C ARG A 172 -12.46 9.25 2.10
N GLY A 173 -11.98 10.20 1.30
CA GLY A 173 -11.97 10.04 -0.15
C GLY A 173 -11.03 8.92 -0.64
N LEU A 174 -9.89 8.72 0.04
CA LEU A 174 -9.01 7.59 -0.25
C LEU A 174 -9.64 6.26 0.18
N GLU A 175 -10.34 6.24 1.31
CA GLU A 175 -11.11 5.07 1.77
C GLU A 175 -12.18 4.66 0.75
N GLU A 176 -13.02 5.59 0.31
CA GLU A 176 -14.03 5.37 -0.74
C GLU A 176 -13.39 4.81 -2.00
N SER A 177 -12.30 5.42 -2.47
CA SER A 177 -11.59 4.97 -3.68
C SER A 177 -11.01 3.56 -3.56
N CYS A 178 -10.55 3.16 -2.37
CA CYS A 178 -10.07 1.80 -2.11
C CYS A 178 -11.23 0.80 -2.08
N GLN A 179 -12.36 1.15 -1.45
CA GLN A 179 -13.55 0.30 -1.42
C GLN A 179 -14.14 0.06 -2.81
N GLU A 180 -14.19 1.09 -3.66
CA GLU A 180 -14.59 0.96 -5.06
C GLU A 180 -13.70 -0.03 -5.82
N TYR A 181 -12.38 0.06 -5.62
CA TYR A 181 -11.42 -0.85 -6.23
C TYR A 181 -11.59 -2.30 -5.72
N ILE A 182 -11.78 -2.49 -4.42
CA ILE A 182 -12.06 -3.81 -3.83
C ILE A 182 -13.34 -4.40 -4.44
N ALA A 183 -14.40 -3.61 -4.56
CA ALA A 183 -15.65 -4.06 -5.16
C ALA A 183 -15.47 -4.43 -6.65
N TYR A 184 -14.71 -3.63 -7.41
CA TYR A 184 -14.32 -3.95 -8.78
C TYR A 184 -13.55 -5.27 -8.86
N TYR A 185 -12.53 -5.43 -8.01
CA TYR A 185 -11.71 -6.65 -7.94
C TYR A 185 -12.55 -7.89 -7.64
N ARG A 186 -13.41 -7.83 -6.62
CA ARG A 186 -14.32 -8.93 -6.25
C ARG A 186 -15.27 -9.31 -7.38
N ARG A 187 -15.85 -8.33 -8.08
CA ARG A 187 -16.69 -8.58 -9.26
C ARG A 187 -15.90 -9.23 -10.38
N GLY A 188 -14.67 -8.79 -10.60
CA GLY A 188 -13.73 -9.43 -11.51
C GLY A 188 -13.55 -10.90 -11.15
N LYS A 189 -13.08 -11.18 -9.93
CA LYS A 189 -12.81 -12.54 -9.44
C LYS A 189 -14.02 -13.46 -9.59
N ALA A 190 -15.22 -12.97 -9.24
CA ALA A 190 -16.46 -13.73 -9.39
C ALA A 190 -16.82 -14.06 -10.85
N ARG A 191 -16.47 -13.19 -11.82
CA ARG A 191 -16.68 -13.46 -13.25
C ARG A 191 -15.77 -14.57 -13.76
N ASP A 192 -14.51 -14.60 -13.34
CA ASP A 192 -13.56 -15.64 -13.77
C ASP A 192 -13.93 -17.00 -13.21
N MET A 193 -14.31 -17.07 -11.92
CA MET A 193 -14.80 -18.31 -11.31
C MET A 193 -16.01 -18.90 -12.05
N ARG A 194 -16.87 -18.05 -12.63
CA ARG A 194 -18.01 -18.52 -13.44
C ARG A 194 -17.58 -19.03 -14.82
N ARG A 195 -16.56 -18.41 -15.42
CA ARG A 195 -16.04 -18.80 -16.74
C ARG A 195 -15.22 -20.08 -16.69
N GLY A 196 -14.42 -20.30 -15.64
CA GLY A 196 -13.64 -21.53 -15.47
C GLY A 196 -14.46 -22.76 -15.07
N ARG A 197 -15.79 -22.62 -14.89
CA ARG A 197 -16.72 -23.73 -14.61
C ARG A 197 -17.56 -24.14 -15.83
N GLN A 198 -17.46 -23.42 -16.95
CA GLN A 198 -18.08 -23.77 -18.24
C GLN A 198 -17.05 -24.45 -19.13
#